data_AF-A0A9E4L2K9-F1
#
_entry.id   AF-A0A9E4L2K9-F1
#
_cell.length_a   1.000
_cell.length_b   1.000
_cell.length_c   1.000
_cell.angle_alpha   90.00
_cell.angle_beta   90.00
_cell.angle_gamma   90.00
#
_symmetry.space_group_name_H-M   'P 1'
#
loop_
_entity.id
_entity.type
_entity.pdbx_description
1 polymer ?
#
loop_
_entity_poly.entity_id
_entity_poly.type
_entity_poly.pdbx_seq_one_letter_code
_entity_poly.pdbx_strand_id
1 'polypeptide(L)'
;MNTTRVRIDPDDPSTLPEGRIDPAVVDATGEAEIALQMREDDAEAMQDMARYARRVRRRLGLTQVELARRIDVPHETIRNWEQGKRCPTGAARALLRVLDKAPETALRVLT
;
A
#
# COMPACT_ATOMS: atom_id res chain seq x y z
N MET A 1 21.98 12.69 -8.60
CA MET A 1 21.63 12.12 -7.28
C MET A 1 22.90 11.52 -6.69
N ASN A 2 23.32 11.96 -5.50
CA ASN A 2 24.49 11.41 -4.83
C ASN A 2 24.03 10.33 -3.85
N THR A 3 24.46 9.08 -4.04
CA THR A 3 24.06 7.96 -3.17
C THR A 3 25.14 7.74 -2.11
N THR A 4 24.85 8.08 -0.86
CA THR A 4 25.73 7.77 0.28
C THR A 4 25.41 6.35 0.77
N ARG A 5 26.42 5.47 0.81
CA ARG A 5 26.28 4.11 1.34
C ARG A 5 26.72 4.10 2.81
N VAL A 6 25.83 3.72 3.71
CA VAL A 6 26.10 3.61 5.16
C VAL A 6 25.96 2.14 5.58
N ARG A 7 26.90 1.62 6.38
CA ARG A 7 26.75 0.33 7.05
C ARG A 7 26.16 0.57 8.43
N ILE A 8 25.14 -0.19 8.78
CA ILE A 8 24.41 -0.08 10.03
C ILE A 8 24.37 -1.49 10.64
N ASP A 9 24.63 -1.59 11.93
CA ASP A 9 24.43 -2.77 12.76
C ASP A 9 23.21 -2.53 13.67
N PRO A 10 22.09 -3.26 13.49
CA PRO A 10 20.89 -3.07 14.29
C PRO A 10 21.08 -3.33 15.79
N ASP A 11 22.07 -4.16 16.16
CA ASP A 11 22.33 -4.55 17.56
C ASP A 11 23.31 -3.58 18.25
N ASP A 12 23.93 -2.67 17.50
CA ASP A 12 24.81 -1.61 18.01
C ASP A 12 24.26 -0.21 17.64
N PRO A 13 23.60 0.49 18.59
CA PRO A 13 23.01 1.81 18.37
C PRO A 13 24.01 2.87 17.89
N SER A 14 25.31 2.71 18.14
CA SER A 14 26.34 3.67 17.71
C SER A 14 26.61 3.64 16.21
N THR A 15 26.17 2.58 15.52
CA THR A 15 26.30 2.44 14.06
C THR A 15 25.14 3.06 13.29
N LEU A 16 24.07 3.48 14.00
CA LEU A 16 22.95 4.17 13.40
C LEU A 16 23.39 5.60 13.02
N PRO A 17 23.08 6.07 11.80
CA PRO A 17 23.36 7.45 11.43
C PRO A 17 22.56 8.39 12.36
N GLU A 18 23.23 9.43 12.88
CA GLU A 18 22.55 10.49 13.62
C GLU A 18 21.45 11.10 12.73
N GLY A 19 20.20 10.91 13.15
CA GLY A 19 19.05 11.53 12.51
C GLY A 19 19.22 13.04 12.55
N ARG A 20 19.20 13.70 11.40
CA ARG A 20 19.21 15.16 11.33
C ARG A 20 17.77 15.64 11.30
N ILE A 21 17.36 16.32 12.36
CA ILE A 21 16.11 17.06 12.40
C ILE A 21 16.44 18.53 12.66
N ASP A 22 15.61 19.43 12.12
CA ASP A 22 15.60 20.83 12.56
C ASP A 22 14.60 20.93 13.74
N PRO A 23 15.09 21.08 14.98
CA PRO A 23 14.22 21.09 16.15
C PRO A 23 13.24 22.27 16.12
N ALA A 24 13.62 23.42 15.54
CA ALA A 24 12.74 24.57 15.44
C ALA A 24 11.55 24.31 14.51
N VAL A 25 11.77 23.55 13.43
CA VAL A 25 10.70 23.14 12.50
C VAL A 25 9.75 22.14 13.18
N VAL A 26 10.30 21.15 13.91
CA VAL A 26 9.49 20.17 14.63
C VAL A 26 8.61 20.84 15.69
N ASP A 27 9.19 21.72 16.51
CA ASP A 27 8.45 22.41 17.57
C ASP A 27 7.42 23.42 17.02
N ALA A 28 7.66 23.97 15.82
CA ALA A 28 6.71 24.85 15.14
C ALA A 28 5.55 24.08 14.46
N THR A 29 5.68 22.76 14.27
CA THR A 29 4.69 21.97 13.54
C THR A 29 3.43 21.79 14.40
N GLY A 30 2.35 22.48 14.04
CA GLY A 30 1.11 22.49 14.80
C GLY A 30 0.14 21.36 14.45
N GLU A 31 -0.87 21.15 15.30
CA GLU A 31 -1.93 20.14 15.11
C GLU A 31 -2.61 20.20 13.72
N ALA A 32 -2.80 21.41 13.18
CA ALA A 32 -3.42 21.59 11.87
C ALA A 32 -2.53 21.08 10.72
N GLU A 33 -1.21 21.28 10.82
CA GLU A 33 -0.23 20.83 9.84
C GLU A 33 -0.05 19.31 9.92
N ILE A 34 0.03 18.77 11.14
CA ILE A 34 0.03 17.32 11.39
C ILE A 34 -1.20 16.67 10.76
N ALA A 35 -2.39 17.22 11.02
CA ALA A 35 -3.63 16.69 10.47
C ALA A 35 -3.69 16.79 8.93
N LEU A 36 -3.06 17.79 8.31
CA LEU A 36 -2.96 17.88 6.86
C LEU A 36 -2.04 16.77 6.32
N GLN A 37 -0.84 16.64 6.89
CA GLN A 37 0.14 15.62 6.49
C GLN A 37 -0.44 14.21 6.62
N MET A 38 -1.11 13.90 7.74
CA MET A 38 -1.77 12.61 7.93
C MET A 38 -2.80 12.31 6.82
N ARG A 39 -3.58 13.32 6.39
CA ARG A 39 -4.55 13.14 5.29
C ARG A 39 -3.85 12.92 3.95
N GLU A 40 -2.74 13.60 3.71
CA GLU A 40 -1.95 13.45 2.50
C GLU A 40 -1.33 12.05 2.43
N ASP A 41 -0.72 11.59 3.53
CA ASP A 41 -0.16 10.25 3.69
C ASP A 41 -1.24 9.17 3.51
N ASP A 42 -2.39 9.34 4.15
CA ASP A 42 -3.53 8.42 4.01
C ASP A 42 -4.04 8.37 2.55
N ALA A 43 -4.08 9.51 1.87
CA ALA A 43 -4.49 9.60 0.48
C ALA A 43 -3.47 8.91 -0.45
N GLU A 44 -2.17 9.12 -0.22
CA GLU A 44 -1.11 8.43 -0.96
C GLU A 44 -1.17 6.92 -0.75
N ALA A 45 -1.28 6.46 0.50
CA ALA A 45 -1.43 5.05 0.83
C ALA A 45 -2.66 4.41 0.18
N MET A 46 -3.77 5.15 0.09
CA MET A 46 -4.98 4.71 -0.61
C MET A 46 -4.75 4.58 -2.12
N GLN A 47 -4.03 5.51 -2.74
CA GLN A 47 -3.66 5.43 -4.17
C GLN A 47 -2.68 4.29 -4.46
N ASP A 48 -1.74 4.03 -3.55
CA ASP A 48 -0.81 2.90 -3.64
C ASP A 48 -1.54 1.57 -3.64
N MET A 49 -2.48 1.42 -2.72
CA MET A 49 -3.33 0.23 -2.66
C MET A 49 -4.22 0.08 -3.91
N ALA A 50 -4.72 1.19 -4.46
CA ALA A 50 -5.47 1.19 -5.71
C ALA A 50 -4.62 0.71 -6.90
N ARG A 51 -3.39 1.23 -7.02
CA ARG A 51 -2.40 0.80 -8.02
C ARG A 51 -2.04 -0.67 -7.85
N TYR A 52 -1.83 -1.11 -6.61
CA TYR A 52 -1.55 -2.51 -6.27
C TYR A 52 -2.68 -3.44 -6.72
N ALA A 53 -3.93 -3.16 -6.33
CA ALA A 53 -5.09 -3.98 -6.70
C ALA A 53 -5.24 -4.10 -8.23
N ARG A 54 -5.13 -2.96 -8.93
CA ARG A 54 -5.20 -2.91 -10.40
C ARG A 54 -4.07 -3.72 -11.05
N ARG A 55 -2.85 -3.64 -10.50
CA ARG A 55 -1.69 -4.40 -11.01
C ARG A 55 -1.89 -5.90 -10.85
N VAL A 56 -2.33 -6.35 -9.67
CA VAL A 56 -2.63 -7.77 -9.40
C VAL A 56 -3.62 -8.29 -10.43
N ARG A 57 -4.77 -7.61 -10.58
CA ARG A 57 -5.79 -8.00 -11.56
C ARG A 57 -5.24 -8.11 -12.98
N ARG A 58 -4.53 -7.07 -13.45
CA ARG A 58 -4.00 -7.02 -14.81
C ARG A 58 -2.99 -8.13 -15.08
N ARG A 59 -2.16 -8.47 -14.10
CA ARG A 59 -1.17 -9.56 -14.22
C ARG A 59 -1.83 -10.93 -14.34
N LEU A 60 -3.03 -11.10 -13.79
CA LEU A 60 -3.84 -12.30 -13.95
C LEU A 60 -4.62 -12.35 -15.27
N GLY A 61 -4.55 -11.29 -16.10
CA GLY A 61 -5.30 -11.20 -17.36
C GLY A 61 -6.80 -11.01 -17.19
N LEU A 62 -7.27 -10.64 -15.99
CA LEU A 62 -8.70 -10.53 -15.69
C LEU A 62 -9.24 -9.11 -15.92
N THR A 63 -10.47 -9.01 -16.39
CA THR A 63 -11.31 -7.80 -16.31
C THR A 63 -11.74 -7.54 -14.87
N GLN A 64 -12.21 -6.32 -14.57
CA GLN A 64 -12.72 -6.00 -13.23
C GLN A 64 -13.90 -6.89 -12.83
N VAL A 65 -14.77 -7.23 -13.79
CA VAL A 65 -15.94 -8.09 -13.57
C VAL A 65 -15.50 -9.52 -13.27
N GLU A 66 -14.51 -10.05 -13.99
CA GLU A 66 -14.01 -11.40 -13.74
C GLU A 66 -13.33 -11.52 -12.38
N LEU A 67 -12.51 -10.52 -11.99
CA LEU A 67 -11.93 -10.51 -10.64
C LEU A 67 -13.01 -10.44 -9.57
N ALA A 68 -14.00 -9.57 -9.75
CA ALA A 68 -15.11 -9.41 -8.82
C ALA A 68 -15.86 -10.73 -8.59
N ARG A 69 -16.17 -11.44 -9.68
CA ARG A 69 -16.79 -12.78 -9.63
C ARG A 69 -15.90 -13.79 -8.91
N ARG A 70 -14.60 -13.84 -9.24
CA ARG A 70 -13.65 -14.79 -8.66
C ARG A 70 -13.48 -14.66 -7.15
N ILE A 71 -13.55 -13.45 -6.61
CA ILE A 71 -13.39 -13.21 -5.16
C ILE A 71 -14.70 -12.91 -4.44
N ASP A 72 -15.82 -13.16 -5.12
CA ASP A 72 -17.19 -13.00 -4.62
C ASP A 72 -17.47 -11.62 -3.98
N VAL A 73 -17.23 -10.56 -4.76
CA VAL A 73 -17.58 -9.19 -4.38
C VAL A 73 -18.31 -8.47 -5.52
N PRO A 74 -19.12 -7.43 -5.23
CA PRO A 74 -19.68 -6.59 -6.27
C PRO A 74 -18.61 -5.98 -7.19
N HIS A 75 -18.91 -5.84 -8.48
CA HIS A 75 -18.01 -5.16 -9.43
C HIS A 75 -17.65 -3.75 -8.97
N GLU A 76 -18.61 -3.03 -8.37
CA GLU A 76 -18.35 -1.70 -7.81
C GLU A 76 -17.26 -1.70 -6.72
N THR A 77 -17.10 -2.78 -5.97
CA THR A 77 -16.08 -2.91 -4.93
C THR A 77 -14.70 -2.90 -5.55
N ILE A 78 -14.47 -3.71 -6.59
CA ILE A 78 -13.22 -3.70 -7.36
C ILE A 78 -12.98 -2.33 -7.99
N ARG A 79 -14.02 -1.72 -8.58
CA ARG A 79 -13.91 -0.38 -9.18
C ARG A 79 -13.50 0.67 -8.13
N ASN A 80 -14.12 0.66 -6.96
CA ASN A 80 -13.83 1.59 -5.87
C ASN A 80 -12.42 1.39 -5.32
N TRP A 81 -11.95 0.14 -5.21
CA TRP A 81 -10.56 -0.15 -4.83
C TRP A 81 -9.58 0.35 -5.86
N GLU A 82 -9.77 0.01 -7.14
CA GLU A 82 -8.83 0.41 -8.19
C GLU A 82 -8.85 1.91 -8.49
N GLN A 83 -9.89 2.64 -8.11
CA GLN A 83 -9.96 4.10 -8.20
C GLN A 83 -9.42 4.80 -6.95
N GLY A 84 -9.09 4.07 -5.89
CA GLY A 84 -8.68 4.65 -4.61
C GLY A 84 -9.81 5.42 -3.93
N LYS A 85 -11.08 5.03 -4.15
CA LYS A 85 -12.23 5.56 -3.41
C LYS A 85 -12.44 4.83 -2.09
N ARG A 86 -11.98 3.58 -2.01
CA ARG A 86 -11.99 2.71 -0.83
C ARG A 86 -10.73 1.88 -0.84
N CYS A 87 -10.22 1.52 0.33
CA CYS A 87 -9.09 0.61 0.47
C CYS A 87 -9.58 -0.81 0.81
N PRO A 88 -9.02 -1.88 0.22
CA PRO A 88 -9.31 -3.24 0.66
C PRO A 88 -8.83 -3.46 2.12
N THR A 89 -9.73 -3.99 2.95
CA THR A 89 -9.48 -4.24 4.37
C THR A 89 -9.00 -5.67 4.61
N GLY A 90 -8.40 -5.91 5.79
CA GLY A 90 -7.94 -7.21 6.32
C GLY A 90 -7.89 -8.39 5.34
N ALA A 91 -9.00 -9.13 5.25
CA ALA A 91 -9.12 -10.33 4.42
C ALA A 91 -8.97 -10.05 2.91
N ALA A 92 -9.60 -9.00 2.38
CA ALA A 92 -9.47 -8.63 0.97
C ALA A 92 -8.02 -8.27 0.61
N ARG A 93 -7.31 -7.58 1.51
CA ARG A 93 -5.89 -7.25 1.32
C ARG A 93 -5.02 -8.49 1.34
N ALA A 94 -5.28 -9.43 2.25
CA ALA A 94 -4.60 -10.72 2.30
C ALA A 94 -4.86 -11.51 1.02
N LEU A 95 -6.11 -11.58 0.55
CA LEU A 95 -6.48 -12.28 -0.68
C LEU A 95 -5.77 -11.70 -1.91
N LEU A 96 -5.70 -10.36 -2.04
CA LEU A 96 -4.93 -9.72 -3.10
C LEU A 96 -3.43 -10.03 -3.02
N ARG A 97 -2.87 -10.26 -1.82
CA ARG A 97 -1.47 -10.73 -1.66
C ARG A 97 -1.32 -12.19 -2.07
N VAL A 98 -2.26 -13.06 -1.72
CA VAL A 98 -2.26 -14.47 -2.15
C VAL A 98 -2.36 -14.56 -3.68
N LEU A 99 -3.28 -13.80 -4.28
CA LEU A 99 -3.40 -13.67 -5.74
C LEU A 99 -2.11 -13.13 -6.38
N ASP A 100 -1.38 -12.23 -5.70
CA ASP A 100 -0.11 -11.70 -6.21
C ASP A 100 1.04 -12.72 -6.08
N LYS A 101 1.10 -13.49 -5.00
CA LYS A 101 2.25 -14.36 -4.72
C LYS A 101 2.08 -15.80 -5.21
N ALA A 102 0.85 -16.30 -5.26
CA ALA A 102 0.52 -17.67 -5.65
C ALA A 102 -0.69 -17.73 -6.58
N PRO A 103 -0.64 -17.06 -7.75
CA PRO A 103 -1.79 -16.87 -8.64
C PRO A 103 -2.42 -18.19 -9.09
N GLU A 104 -1.63 -19.19 -9.47
CA GLU A 104 -2.13 -20.48 -9.94
C GLU A 104 -2.89 -21.25 -8.86
N THR A 105 -2.42 -21.20 -7.61
CA THR A 105 -3.08 -21.86 -6.48
C THR A 105 -4.35 -21.12 -6.11
N ALA A 106 -4.28 -19.79 -6.03
CA ALA A 106 -5.43 -18.95 -5.73
C ALA A 106 -6.55 -19.14 -6.76
N LEU A 107 -6.25 -19.04 -8.05
CA LEU A 107 -7.24 -19.17 -9.13
C LEU A 107 -7.81 -20.59 -9.27
N ARG A 108 -7.14 -21.61 -8.73
CA ARG A 108 -7.67 -22.99 -8.68
C ARG A 108 -8.72 -23.15 -7.58
N VAL A 109 -8.55 -22.44 -6.46
CA VAL A 109 -9.46 -22.48 -5.31
C VAL A 109 -10.65 -21.54 -5.53
N LEU A 110 -10.39 -20.37 -6.11
CA LEU A 110 -11.40 -19.40 -6.49
C LEU A 110 -12.05 -19.86 -7.79
N THR A 111 -13.19 -20.53 -7.69
CA THR A 111 -13.95 -21.05 -8.84
C THR A 111 -14.61 -19.93 -9.63
#